data_AF-A0A6S7HIJ1-F1
#
_entry.id   AF-A0A6S7HIJ1-F1
#
_cell.length_a   1.000
_cell.length_b   1.000
_cell.length_c   1.000
_cell.angle_alpha   90.00
_cell.angle_beta   90.00
_cell.angle_gamma   90.00
#
_symmetry.space_group_name_H-M   'P 1'
#
loop_
_entity.id
_entity.type
_entity.pdbx_description
1 polymer ?
#
loop_
_entity_poly.entity_id
_entity_poly.type
_entity_poly.pdbx_seq_one_letter_code
_entity_poly.pdbx_strand_id
1 'polypeptide(L)'
;MVNCHTSLGLFLVLLSACVIHADVSCEATKKNIPTMTKDNIFFNKTTPLVIGHRGNPMFYQENTLAGYKSLLDLNVDGFETDIFLTKDKKLVLFHDVNTK
;
A
#
# COMPACT_ATOMS: atom_id res chain seq x y z
N MET A 1 -30.32 59.67 40.65
CA MET A 1 -29.93 58.26 40.87
C MET A 1 -28.93 57.92 39.77
N VAL A 2 -27.63 58.18 39.99
CA VAL A 2 -26.57 57.21 40.36
C VAL A 2 -26.40 56.06 39.34
N ASN A 3 -25.34 56.18 38.53
CA ASN A 3 -24.34 55.18 38.05
C ASN A 3 -24.83 53.87 37.40
N CYS A 4 -24.39 53.49 36.19
CA CYS A 4 -23.07 52.93 35.84
C CYS A 4 -22.69 51.70 36.68
N HIS A 5 -22.43 50.57 35.99
CA HIS A 5 -21.67 49.35 36.35
C HIS A 5 -22.40 48.07 35.84
N THR A 6 -21.97 47.48 34.71
CA THR A 6 -21.03 46.33 34.65
C THR A 6 -21.27 45.27 35.72
N SER A 7 -22.16 44.30 35.46
CA SER A 7 -22.06 42.94 35.99
C SER A 7 -23.09 42.02 35.33
N LEU A 8 -22.66 41.28 34.31
CA LEU A 8 -23.18 39.96 33.95
C LEU A 8 -22.04 39.32 33.14
N GLY A 9 -20.95 38.92 33.78
CA GLY A 9 -21.00 37.77 34.69
C GLY A 9 -20.99 36.50 33.85
N LEU A 10 -19.83 36.19 33.27
CA LEU A 10 -19.27 34.84 33.26
C LEU A 10 -20.25 33.73 32.85
N PHE A 11 -20.70 33.73 31.60
CA PHE A 11 -21.40 32.59 31.00
C PHE A 11 -20.83 32.34 29.61
N LEU A 12 -20.39 31.10 29.37
CA LEU A 12 -19.84 30.55 28.12
C LEU A 12 -18.35 30.78 27.80
N VAL A 13 -17.48 30.72 28.81
CA VAL A 13 -16.25 29.91 28.62
C VAL A 13 -16.66 28.50 29.05
N LEU A 14 -16.85 27.56 28.11
CA LEU A 14 -16.96 26.09 28.28
C LEU A 14 -17.87 25.39 27.22
N LEU A 15 -17.80 25.77 25.94
CA LEU A 15 -18.26 24.84 24.89
C LEU A 15 -17.28 24.81 23.72
N SER A 16 -16.86 23.58 23.41
CA SER A 16 -16.00 23.18 22.31
C SER A 16 -14.49 23.42 22.50
N ALA A 17 -13.94 22.86 23.59
CA ALA A 17 -12.66 22.17 23.52
C ALA A 17 -12.77 20.85 22.71
N CYS A 18 -13.57 20.82 21.63
CA CYS A 18 -13.79 19.67 20.75
C CYS A 18 -13.02 19.87 19.44
N VAL A 19 -11.76 20.29 19.55
CA VAL A 19 -10.77 20.07 18.48
C VAL A 19 -9.55 19.45 19.15
N ILE A 20 -9.79 18.33 19.84
CA ILE A 20 -8.72 17.42 20.21
C ILE A 20 -8.83 16.22 19.28
N HIS A 21 -7.73 15.99 18.56
CA HIS A 21 -7.37 14.77 17.86
C HIS A 21 -8.10 14.44 16.55
N ALA A 22 -7.51 14.89 15.45
CA ALA A 22 -7.31 14.01 14.31
C ALA A 22 -5.83 14.05 13.93
N ASP A 23 -4.97 13.69 14.90
CA ASP A 23 -3.71 13.06 14.50
C ASP A 23 -4.11 11.83 13.68
N VAL A 24 -3.80 11.87 12.39
CA VAL A 24 -3.67 10.64 11.60
C VAL A 24 -2.49 9.90 12.20
N SER A 25 -2.74 9.19 13.31
CA SER A 25 -1.84 8.13 13.75
C SER A 25 -1.87 7.12 12.63
N CYS A 26 -0.79 7.10 11.84
CA CYS A 26 -0.44 5.93 11.08
C CYS A 26 -0.08 4.86 12.12
N GLU A 27 -1.11 4.24 12.70
CA GLU A 27 -0.94 3.03 13.46
C GLU A 27 -0.64 1.94 12.43
N ALA A 28 0.63 1.86 12.04
CA ALA A 28 1.15 0.72 11.31
C ALA A 28 0.94 -0.48 12.23
N THR A 29 -0.21 -1.15 12.08
CA THR A 29 -0.45 -2.43 12.72
C THR A 29 0.75 -3.28 12.37
N LYS A 30 1.56 -3.66 13.36
CA LYS A 30 2.55 -4.74 13.21
C LYS A 30 1.76 -6.00 12.91
N LYS A 31 1.39 -6.17 11.64
CA LYS A 31 0.86 -7.45 11.15
C LYS A 31 1.91 -8.48 11.50
N ASN A 32 1.47 -9.57 12.08
CA ASN A 32 2.31 -10.73 12.34
C ASN A 32 2.65 -11.34 10.97
N ILE A 33 3.70 -10.81 10.33
CA ILE A 33 4.16 -11.30 9.03
C ILE A 33 4.81 -12.64 9.33
N PRO A 34 4.30 -13.76 8.78
CA PRO A 34 4.91 -15.06 9.01
C PRO A 34 6.37 -14.99 8.52
N THR A 35 7.30 -15.32 9.40
CA THR A 35 8.72 -15.43 9.05
C THR A 35 8.87 -16.47 7.95
N MET A 36 9.62 -16.16 6.89
CA MET A 36 9.93 -17.13 5.84
C MET A 36 10.56 -18.38 6.47
N THR A 37 9.94 -19.53 6.23
CA THR A 37 10.45 -20.82 6.73
C THR A 37 11.69 -21.22 5.94
N LYS A 38 12.57 -22.02 6.58
CA LYS A 38 13.77 -22.55 5.92
C LYS A 38 13.46 -23.44 4.72
N ASP A 39 12.23 -23.93 4.61
CA ASP A 39 11.76 -24.76 3.50
C ASP A 39 11.49 -23.96 2.21
N ASN A 40 11.67 -22.64 2.25
CA ASN A 40 11.41 -21.78 1.10
C ASN A 40 12.42 -22.02 -0.04
N ILE A 41 11.94 -21.97 -1.29
CA ILE A 41 12.73 -22.12 -2.52
C ILE A 41 13.97 -21.22 -2.55
N PHE A 42 13.90 -20.03 -1.95
CA PHE A 42 15.01 -19.08 -1.88
C PHE A 42 16.22 -19.62 -1.11
N PHE A 43 15.99 -20.50 -0.14
CA PHE A 43 17.06 -21.07 0.69
C PHE A 43 17.48 -22.48 0.25
N ASN A 44 16.60 -23.19 -0.45
CA ASN A 44 16.78 -24.61 -0.75
C ASN A 44 17.22 -24.90 -2.20
N LYS A 45 17.09 -23.94 -3.12
CA LYS A 45 17.52 -24.14 -4.51
C LYS A 45 19.02 -23.91 -4.66
N THR A 46 19.72 -24.88 -5.28
CA THR A 46 21.17 -24.83 -5.52
C THR A 46 21.54 -24.24 -6.88
N THR A 47 20.56 -24.06 -7.76
CA THR A 47 20.71 -23.40 -9.07
C THR A 47 20.08 -22.01 -9.06
N PRO A 48 20.46 -21.11 -10.00
CA PRO A 48 19.85 -19.80 -10.09
C PRO A 48 18.32 -19.87 -10.22
N LEU A 49 17.63 -18.92 -9.59
CA LEU A 49 16.18 -18.77 -9.74
C LEU A 49 15.88 -18.21 -11.13
N VAL A 50 14.95 -18.84 -11.82
CA VAL A 50 14.41 -18.39 -13.10
C VAL A 50 13.11 -17.67 -12.82
N ILE A 51 13.12 -16.34 -12.98
CA ILE A 51 11.99 -15.46 -12.68
C ILE A 51 11.57 -14.75 -13.97
N GLY A 52 10.29 -14.87 -14.34
CA GLY A 52 9.73 -14.15 -15.49
C GLY A 52 9.59 -12.66 -15.21
N HIS A 53 10.47 -11.83 -15.79
CA HIS A 53 10.44 -10.38 -15.66
C HIS A 53 9.16 -9.80 -16.27
N ARG A 54 8.27 -9.25 -15.42
CA ARG A 54 6.94 -8.74 -15.78
C ARG A 54 6.07 -9.73 -16.54
N GLY A 55 6.25 -11.02 -16.27
CA GLY A 55 5.63 -12.09 -17.05
C GLY A 55 6.58 -12.59 -18.15
N ASN A 56 6.11 -12.57 -19.40
CA ASN A 56 6.86 -13.03 -20.57
C ASN A 56 6.83 -11.97 -21.69
N PRO A 57 7.55 -10.85 -21.51
CA PRO A 57 7.46 -9.66 -22.38
C PRO A 57 7.95 -9.90 -23.81
N MET A 58 8.65 -11.01 -24.05
CA MET A 58 9.10 -11.39 -25.39
C MET A 58 7.94 -11.82 -26.29
N PHE A 59 6.87 -12.39 -25.72
CA PHE A 59 5.75 -12.94 -26.49
C PHE A 59 4.39 -12.31 -26.14
N TYR A 60 4.29 -11.68 -24.98
CA TYR A 60 3.06 -11.08 -24.46
C TYR A 60 3.34 -9.69 -23.93
N GLN A 61 2.30 -8.87 -23.82
CA GLN A 61 2.43 -7.58 -23.14
C GLN A 61 2.82 -7.80 -21.68
N GLU A 62 3.79 -7.01 -21.19
CA GLU A 62 4.23 -7.03 -19.80
C GLU A 62 3.08 -6.78 -18.81
N ASN A 63 3.22 -7.30 -17.58
CA ASN A 63 2.25 -7.11 -16.50
C ASN A 63 0.81 -7.52 -16.86
N THR A 64 0.64 -8.49 -17.79
CA THR A 64 -0.67 -9.04 -18.18
C THR A 64 -0.85 -10.49 -17.75
N LEU A 65 -2.12 -10.88 -17.54
CA LEU A 65 -2.47 -12.25 -17.21
C LEU A 65 -2.01 -13.27 -18.26
N ALA A 66 -2.00 -12.89 -19.55
CA ALA A 66 -1.52 -13.76 -20.62
C ALA A 66 -0.02 -14.05 -20.48
N GLY A 67 0.78 -13.01 -20.21
CA GLY A 67 2.21 -13.17 -19.94
C GLY A 67 2.47 -14.10 -18.75
N TYR A 68 1.76 -13.92 -17.63
CA TYR A 68 1.92 -14.78 -16.46
C TYR A 68 1.47 -16.22 -16.69
N LYS A 69 0.35 -16.43 -17.40
CA LYS A 69 -0.12 -17.79 -17.73
C LYS A 69 0.88 -18.53 -18.60
N SER A 70 1.53 -17.85 -19.54
CA SER A 70 2.55 -18.48 -20.39
C SER A 70 3.76 -19.02 -19.62
N LEU A 71 4.03 -18.50 -18.42
CA LEU A 71 5.13 -18.96 -17.59
C LEU A 71 4.86 -20.32 -16.93
N LEU A 72 3.60 -20.72 -16.80
CA LEU A 72 3.23 -22.03 -16.25
C LEU A 72 3.76 -23.16 -17.13
N ASP A 73 3.73 -22.98 -18.45
CA ASP A 73 4.23 -23.95 -19.42
C ASP A 73 5.77 -24.01 -19.46
N LEU A 74 6.44 -22.97 -18.96
CA LEU A 74 7.90 -22.84 -18.94
C LEU A 74 8.54 -23.32 -17.63
N ASN A 75 7.73 -23.74 -16.64
CA ASN A 75 8.18 -24.24 -15.34
C ASN A 75 9.24 -23.35 -14.66
N VAL A 76 8.99 -22.03 -14.68
CA VAL A 76 9.83 -21.03 -13.99
C VAL A 76 9.59 -21.07 -12.48
N ASP A 77 10.54 -20.57 -11.68
CA ASP A 77 10.42 -20.55 -10.21
C ASP A 77 9.44 -19.48 -9.71
N GLY A 78 9.16 -18.48 -10.53
CA GLY A 78 8.25 -17.40 -10.22
C GLY A 78 8.22 -16.33 -11.30
N PHE A 79 7.61 -15.20 -10.97
CA PHE A 79 7.52 -14.03 -11.83
C PHE A 79 7.66 -12.76 -11.02
N GLU A 80 8.10 -11.72 -11.69
CA GLU A 80 8.22 -10.38 -11.16
C GLU A 80 7.06 -9.50 -11.69
N THR A 81 6.67 -8.49 -10.91
CA THR A 81 5.59 -7.57 -11.26
C THR A 81 5.79 -6.22 -10.58
N ASP A 82 5.39 -5.16 -11.27
CA ASP A 82 5.42 -3.79 -10.80
C ASP A 82 4.02 -3.36 -10.35
N ILE A 83 3.87 -2.88 -9.11
CA ILE A 83 2.57 -2.52 -8.54
C ILE A 83 2.47 -1.01 -8.34
N PHE A 84 1.41 -0.41 -8.87
CA PHE A 84 1.06 1.00 -8.66
C PHE A 84 -0.33 1.14 -8.02
N LEU A 85 -0.56 2.29 -7.38
CA LEU A 85 -1.85 2.66 -6.79
C LEU A 85 -2.47 3.81 -7.58
N THR A 86 -3.69 3.61 -8.08
CA THR A 86 -4.44 4.64 -8.78
C THR A 86 -5.05 5.68 -7.83
N LYS A 87 -5.52 6.81 -8.37
CA LYS A 87 -6.19 7.88 -7.60
C LYS A 87 -7.43 7.40 -6.85
N ASP A 88 -8.17 6.45 -7.42
CA ASP A 88 -9.33 5.79 -6.81
C ASP A 88 -8.95 4.59 -5.92
N LYS A 89 -7.67 4.49 -5.52
CA LYS A 89 -7.11 3.50 -4.59
C LYS A 89 -7.25 2.05 -5.06
N LYS A 90 -7.08 1.81 -6.37
CA LYS A 90 -7.00 0.46 -6.95
C LYS A 90 -5.55 0.10 -7.23
N LEU A 91 -5.17 -1.12 -6.90
CA LEU A 91 -3.86 -1.66 -7.29
C LEU A 91 -3.92 -2.05 -8.76
N VAL A 92 -2.88 -1.66 -9.49
CA VAL A 92 -2.70 -1.99 -10.92
C VAL A 92 -1.28 -2.48 -11.15
N LEU A 93 -1.09 -3.30 -12.18
CA LEU A 93 0.22 -3.77 -12.60
C LEU A 93 0.69 -2.93 -13.79
N PHE A 94 1.77 -2.17 -13.62
CA PHE A 94 2.28 -1.25 -14.63
C PHE A 94 3.71 -0.83 -14.27
N HIS A 95 4.60 -0.70 -15.25
CA HIS A 95 6.00 -0.37 -14.96
C HIS A 95 6.28 1.14 -14.99
N ASP A 96 5.81 1.84 -16.02
CA ASP A 96 6.18 3.23 -16.24
C ASP A 96 5.43 4.16 -15.28
N VAL A 97 6.08 5.24 -14.85
CA VAL A 97 5.42 6.24 -13.98
C VAL A 97 4.29 6.99 -14.69
N ASN A 98 4.26 7.00 -16.02
CA ASN A 98 3.28 7.71 -16.84
C ASN A 98 2.72 6.80 -17.93
N THR A 99 1.42 6.88 -18.18
CA THR A 99 0.77 6.30 -19.37
C THR A 99 1.01 7.25 -20.54
N LYS A 100 1.86 6.87 -21.48
CA LYS A 100 2.11 7.65 -22.71
C LYS A 100 0.87 7.74 -23.58
#